data_AF-A0A7C0WFJ3-F1
#
_entry.id   AF-A0A7C0WFJ3-F1
#
_cell.length_a   1.000
_cell.length_b   1.000
_cell.length_c   1.000
_cell.angle_alpha   90.00
_cell.angle_beta   90.00
_cell.angle_gamma   90.00
#
_symmetry.space_group_name_H-M   'P 1'
#
loop_
_entity.id
_entity.type
_entity.pdbx_description
1 polymer ?
#
loop_
_entity_poly.entity_id
_entity_poly.type
_entity_poly.pdbx_seq_one_letter_code
_entity_poly.pdbx_strand_id
1 'polypeptide(L)'
;MLKIYCKDQLICEHPRCYDKYQIIKDLNHYRRRFSRIKRYKHQSLLSHFKNLCPEAEAYLVGLNQKQVQVIYHIKQLLNLEIIYGKTALCSAIIKALKAGSFHWESVKNILLYDQSLAPKLSVVRPQKKDLMQLEVEPIDLTQYDRLLKAKE
;
A
#
# COMPACT_ATOMS: atom_id res chain seq x y z
N MET A 1 21.21 -37.03 19.44
CA MET A 1 20.81 -35.98 18.47
C MET A 1 19.39 -36.26 18.02
N LEU A 2 18.54 -35.24 17.93
CA LEU A 2 17.16 -35.35 17.48
C LEU A 2 17.10 -34.89 16.01
N LYS A 3 16.70 -35.78 15.11
CA LYS A 3 16.61 -35.51 13.67
C LYS A 3 15.14 -35.41 13.26
N ILE A 4 14.77 -34.34 12.57
CA ILE A 4 13.41 -34.11 12.07
C ILE A 4 13.43 -34.25 10.55
N TYR A 5 12.56 -35.11 10.04
CA TYR A 5 12.40 -35.39 8.61
C TYR A 5 11.02 -34.93 8.14
N CYS A 6 10.94 -34.45 6.90
CA CYS A 6 9.67 -34.35 6.17
C CYS A 6 9.79 -35.17 4.90
N LYS A 7 8.92 -36.19 4.78
CA LYS A 7 9.10 -37.26 3.81
C LYS A 7 10.50 -37.87 4.01
N ASP A 8 11.35 -37.87 2.99
CA ASP A 8 12.72 -38.41 3.07
C ASP A 8 13.81 -37.34 3.20
N GLN A 9 13.43 -36.06 3.36
CA GLN A 9 14.40 -34.98 3.47
C GLN A 9 14.64 -34.63 4.96
N LEU A 10 15.89 -34.75 5.40
CA LEU A 10 16.32 -34.26 6.71
C LEU A 10 16.19 -32.73 6.76
N ILE A 11 15.29 -32.22 7.60
CA ILE A 11 15.03 -30.78 7.77
C ILE A 11 15.98 -30.17 8.78
N CYS A 12 16.13 -30.81 9.95
CA CYS A 12 17.01 -30.33 11.00
C CYS A 12 17.52 -31.45 11.90
N GLU A 13 18.66 -31.17 12.51
CA GLU A 13 19.29 -32.01 13.51
C GLU A 13 19.65 -31.13 14.71
N HIS A 14 19.23 -31.54 15.90
CA HIS A 14 19.45 -30.82 17.15
C HIS A 14 20.25 -31.69 18.13
N PRO A 15 21.28 -31.15 18.80
CA PRO A 15 21.93 -31.85 19.91
C PRO A 15 20.91 -32.05 21.03
N ARG A 16 20.96 -33.21 21.69
CA ARG A 16 20.12 -33.47 22.86
C ARG A 16 20.72 -32.73 24.04
N CYS A 17 19.89 -32.03 24.80
CA CYS A 17 20.28 -31.34 26.01
C CYS A 17 19.49 -31.90 27.19
N TYR A 18 20.16 -32.09 28.32
CA TYR A 18 19.57 -32.63 29.55
C TYR A 18 19.32 -31.53 30.60
N ASP A 19 19.76 -30.30 30.33
CA ASP A 19 19.56 -29.16 31.22
C ASP A 19 18.13 -28.59 31.11
N LYS A 20 17.58 -28.17 32.24
CA LYS A 20 16.25 -27.53 32.31
C LYS A 20 16.35 -26.04 31.93
N TYR A 21 15.30 -25.51 31.30
CA TYR A 21 15.15 -24.10 30.88
C TYR A 21 16.16 -23.57 29.84
N GLN A 22 16.84 -24.45 29.09
CA GLN A 22 17.70 -24.01 27.99
C GLN A 22 16.98 -23.93 26.65
N ILE A 23 17.10 -22.78 25.97
CA ILE A 23 16.62 -22.59 24.59
C ILE A 23 17.82 -22.70 23.64
N ILE A 24 17.99 -23.86 23.01
CA ILE A 24 19.09 -24.11 22.07
C ILE A 24 18.69 -23.63 20.68
N LYS A 25 19.28 -22.50 20.26
CA LYS A 25 19.05 -21.92 18.92
C LYS A 25 20.25 -22.24 18.02
N ASP A 26 20.06 -23.09 17.01
CA ASP A 26 21.04 -23.24 15.94
C ASP A 26 20.89 -22.11 14.91
N LEU A 27 21.77 -21.11 15.03
CA LEU A 27 21.81 -19.93 14.15
C LEU A 27 21.96 -20.31 12.67
N ASN A 28 22.65 -21.40 12.33
CA ASN A 28 22.85 -21.81 10.94
C ASN A 28 21.58 -22.42 10.32
N HIS A 29 20.83 -23.21 11.10
CA HIS A 29 19.52 -23.70 10.69
C HIS A 29 18.55 -22.53 10.40
N TYR A 30 18.49 -21.53 11.28
CA TYR A 30 17.61 -20.37 11.09
C TYR A 30 18.04 -19.46 9.92
N ARG A 31 19.36 -19.30 9.67
CA ARG A 31 19.88 -18.48 8.55
C ARG A 31 19.34 -18.91 7.18
N ARG A 32 19.24 -20.22 6.90
CA ARG A 32 18.65 -20.73 5.64
C ARG A 32 17.15 -20.40 5.52
N ARG A 33 16.42 -20.37 6.63
CA ARG A 33 15.00 -19.99 6.66
C ARG A 33 14.83 -18.49 6.38
N PHE A 34 15.68 -17.64 6.97
CA PHE A 34 15.64 -16.19 6.72
C PHE A 34 15.91 -15.81 5.26
N SER A 35 16.87 -16.46 4.60
CA SER A 35 17.15 -16.19 3.19
C SER A 35 16.00 -16.63 2.27
N ARG A 36 15.37 -17.77 2.55
CA ARG A 36 14.14 -18.22 1.85
C ARG A 36 12.97 -17.27 2.04
N ILE A 37 12.75 -16.77 3.26
CA ILE A 37 11.68 -15.80 3.55
C ILE A 37 11.93 -14.49 2.79
N LYS A 38 13.16 -13.97 2.79
CA LYS A 38 13.50 -12.74 2.05
C LYS A 38 13.21 -12.89 0.56
N ARG A 39 13.62 -14.01 -0.05
CA ARG A 39 13.36 -14.31 -1.48
C ARG A 39 11.86 -14.41 -1.77
N TYR A 40 11.10 -15.14 -0.95
CA TYR A 40 9.66 -15.27 -1.11
C TYR A 40 8.94 -13.92 -1.03
N LYS A 41 9.30 -13.09 -0.04
CA LYS A 41 8.76 -11.72 0.08
C LYS A 41 9.05 -10.88 -1.14
N HIS A 42 10.27 -10.96 -1.70
CA HIS A 42 10.62 -10.22 -2.91
C HIS A 42 9.85 -10.70 -4.13
N GLN A 43 9.69 -12.02 -4.30
CA GLN A 43 8.87 -12.59 -5.37
C GLN A 43 7.41 -12.15 -5.25
N SER A 44 6.85 -12.20 -4.05
CA SER A 44 5.48 -11.74 -3.80
C SER A 44 5.28 -10.26 -4.16
N LEU A 45 6.24 -9.40 -3.83
CA LEU A 45 6.20 -7.97 -4.19
C LEU A 45 6.25 -7.77 -5.72
N LEU A 46 7.14 -8.49 -6.39
CA LEU A 46 7.28 -8.45 -7.85
C LEU A 46 6.00 -8.94 -8.54
N SER A 47 5.43 -10.06 -8.08
CA SER A 47 4.17 -10.61 -8.60
C SER A 47 3.01 -9.64 -8.42
N HIS A 48 2.89 -9.03 -7.24
CA HIS A 48 1.86 -8.02 -6.97
C HIS A 48 2.00 -6.81 -7.91
N PHE A 49 3.22 -6.29 -8.07
CA PHE A 49 3.48 -5.17 -8.98
C PHE A 49 3.17 -5.51 -10.45
N LYS A 50 3.52 -6.71 -10.91
CA LYS A 50 3.18 -7.16 -12.27
C LYS A 50 1.66 -7.25 -12.50
N ASN A 51 0.89 -7.65 -11.50
CA ASN A 51 -0.57 -7.73 -11.57
C ASN A 51 -1.26 -6.36 -11.45
N LEU A 52 -0.49 -5.30 -11.19
CA LEU A 52 -1.01 -3.96 -10.97
C LEU A 52 -1.42 -3.28 -12.28
N CYS A 53 -0.55 -3.34 -13.29
CA CYS A 53 -0.77 -2.73 -14.60
C CYS A 53 -0.12 -3.58 -15.71
N PRO A 54 -0.70 -3.67 -16.91
CA PRO A 54 -0.03 -4.30 -18.05
C PRO A 54 1.32 -3.64 -18.39
N GLU A 55 1.47 -2.33 -18.19
CA GLU A 55 2.72 -1.62 -18.44
C GLU A 55 3.77 -1.79 -17.31
N ALA A 56 3.41 -2.45 -16.21
CA ALA A 56 4.33 -2.71 -15.10
C ALA A 56 5.54 -3.55 -15.55
N GLU A 57 5.36 -4.50 -16.46
CA GLU A 57 6.48 -5.31 -16.98
C GLU A 57 7.48 -4.47 -17.77
N ALA A 58 7.01 -3.56 -18.63
CA ALA A 58 7.88 -2.64 -19.36
C ALA A 58 8.66 -1.72 -18.40
N TYR A 59 8.01 -1.24 -17.35
CA TYR A 59 8.66 -0.43 -16.32
C TYR A 59 9.74 -1.20 -15.55
N LEU A 60 9.51 -2.48 -15.24
CA LEU A 60 10.52 -3.35 -14.61
C LEU A 60 11.73 -3.60 -15.52
N VAL A 61 11.52 -3.75 -16.83
CA VAL A 61 12.61 -3.90 -17.80
C VAL A 61 13.48 -2.64 -17.80
N GLY A 62 12.87 -1.45 -17.86
CA GLY A 62 13.61 -0.19 -17.81
C GLY A 62 14.35 0.05 -16.49
N LEU A 63 13.75 -0.34 -15.36
CA LEU A 63 14.41 -0.32 -14.04
C LEU A 63 15.67 -1.20 -14.00
N ASN A 64 15.58 -2.42 -14.56
CA ASN A 64 16.72 -3.35 -14.63
C ASN A 64 17.84 -2.81 -15.53
N GLN A 65 17.49 -2.22 -16.68
CA GLN A 65 18.47 -1.64 -17.61
C GLN A 65 19.26 -0.48 -16.99
N LYS A 66 18.62 0.33 -16.15
CA LYS A 66 19.27 1.44 -15.43
C LYS A 66 20.08 0.99 -14.19
N GLN A 67 20.15 -0.31 -13.91
CA GLN A 67 20.85 -0.91 -12.75
C GLN A 67 20.45 -0.32 -11.39
N VAL A 68 19.20 0.15 -11.27
CA VAL A 68 18.69 0.73 -10.03
C VAL A 68 18.18 -0.37 -9.09
N GLN A 69 18.13 -0.12 -7.78
CA GLN A 69 17.66 -1.09 -6.78
C GLN A 69 16.17 -1.43 -6.97
N VAL A 70 15.85 -2.37 -7.85
CA VAL A 70 14.48 -2.73 -8.27
C VAL A 70 13.51 -2.94 -7.10
N ILE A 71 13.91 -3.73 -6.10
CA ILE A 71 13.05 -4.04 -4.95
C ILE A 71 12.73 -2.79 -4.10
N TYR A 72 13.67 -1.85 -4.01
CA TYR A 72 13.45 -0.60 -3.29
C TYR A 72 12.40 0.25 -4.02
N HIS A 73 12.57 0.44 -5.33
CA HIS A 73 11.62 1.21 -6.15
C HIS A 73 10.21 0.58 -6.14
N ILE A 74 10.11 -0.74 -6.26
CA ILE A 74 8.81 -1.43 -6.20
C ILE A 74 8.14 -1.22 -4.84
N LYS A 75 8.87 -1.35 -3.73
CA LYS A 75 8.28 -1.10 -2.40
C LYS A 75 7.72 0.32 -2.29
N GLN A 76 8.45 1.32 -2.79
CA GLN A 76 7.96 2.69 -2.77
C GLN A 76 6.74 2.89 -3.67
N LEU A 77 6.71 2.28 -4.86
CA LEU A 77 5.55 2.32 -5.75
C LEU A 77 4.32 1.66 -5.12
N LEU A 78 4.48 0.51 -4.45
CA LEU A 78 3.38 -0.14 -3.74
C LEU A 78 2.91 0.67 -2.53
N ASN A 79 3.80 1.41 -1.85
CA ASN A 79 3.36 2.36 -0.84
C ASN A 79 2.54 3.51 -1.46
N LEU A 80 2.90 3.98 -2.65
CA LEU A 80 2.11 4.98 -3.38
C LEU A 80 0.75 4.43 -3.83
N GLU A 81 0.65 3.14 -4.16
CA GLU A 81 -0.63 2.47 -4.44
C GLU A 81 -1.60 2.61 -3.28
N ILE A 82 -1.12 2.44 -2.04
CA ILE A 82 -1.94 2.54 -0.82
C ILE A 82 -2.47 3.97 -0.63
N ILE A 83 -1.69 4.99 -1.00
CA ILE A 83 -2.04 6.40 -0.78
C ILE A 83 -2.95 6.95 -1.89
N TYR A 84 -2.61 6.68 -3.15
CA TYR A 84 -3.26 7.29 -4.32
C TYR A 84 -4.23 6.35 -5.04
N GLY A 85 -4.22 5.07 -4.69
CA GLY A 85 -5.00 4.04 -5.35
C GLY A 85 -4.33 3.49 -6.62
N LYS A 86 -4.81 2.32 -7.04
CA LYS A 86 -4.28 1.56 -8.18
C LYS A 86 -4.36 2.33 -9.51
N THR A 87 -5.49 2.96 -9.80
CA THR A 87 -5.76 3.63 -11.09
C THR A 87 -4.86 4.83 -11.32
N ALA A 88 -4.70 5.69 -10.31
CA ALA A 88 -3.81 6.85 -10.37
C ALA A 88 -2.36 6.42 -10.57
N LEU A 89 -1.91 5.39 -9.84
CA LEU A 89 -0.57 4.84 -9.97
C LEU A 89 -0.30 4.28 -11.38
N CYS A 90 -1.25 3.51 -11.95
CA CYS A 90 -1.13 3.00 -13.32
C CYS A 90 -0.96 4.14 -14.34
N SER A 91 -1.79 5.17 -14.26
CA SER A 91 -1.68 6.35 -15.13
C SER A 91 -0.31 7.04 -15.01
N ALA A 92 0.18 7.22 -13.79
CA ALA A 92 1.47 7.83 -13.54
C ALA A 92 2.64 6.98 -14.04
N ILE A 93 2.56 5.65 -13.95
CA ILE A 93 3.57 4.72 -14.51
C ILE A 93 3.62 4.83 -16.04
N ILE A 94 2.47 4.90 -16.71
CA ILE A 94 2.40 5.08 -18.18
C ILE A 94 3.04 6.41 -18.58
N LYS A 95 2.77 7.50 -17.85
CA LYS A 95 3.39 8.80 -18.08
C LYS A 95 4.91 8.75 -17.87
N ALA A 96 5.37 8.10 -16.80
CA ALA A 96 6.79 7.94 -16.51
C ALA A 96 7.52 7.09 -17.57
N LEU A 97 6.86 6.06 -18.09
CA LEU A 97 7.36 5.24 -19.20
C LEU A 97 7.55 6.07 -20.48
N LYS A 98 6.55 6.88 -20.84
CA LYS A 98 6.64 7.79 -21.99
C LYS A 98 7.77 8.81 -21.85
N ALA A 99 8.04 9.26 -20.62
CA ALA A 99 9.14 10.17 -20.32
C ALA A 99 10.50 9.47 -20.18
N GLY A 100 10.56 8.13 -20.21
CA GLY A 100 11.79 7.36 -20.02
C GLY A 100 12.42 7.48 -18.62
N SER A 101 11.64 7.86 -17.61
CA SER A 101 12.14 7.98 -16.23
C SER A 101 11.74 6.78 -15.37
N PHE A 102 12.74 6.06 -14.87
CA PHE A 102 12.58 4.80 -14.14
C PHE A 102 12.88 4.94 -12.64
N HIS A 103 12.37 6.00 -12.01
CA HIS A 103 12.51 6.27 -10.58
C HIS A 103 11.14 6.38 -9.90
N TRP A 104 11.03 5.95 -8.64
CA TRP A 104 9.76 6.00 -7.92
C TRP A 104 9.39 7.46 -7.58
N GLU A 105 10.40 8.30 -7.41
CA GLU A 105 10.28 9.75 -7.22
C GLU A 105 9.61 10.43 -8.41
N SER A 106 9.93 10.01 -9.65
CA SER A 106 9.30 10.56 -10.84
C SER A 106 7.82 10.23 -10.89
N VAL A 107 7.45 9.00 -10.55
CA VAL A 107 6.04 8.57 -10.47
C VAL A 107 5.32 9.36 -9.37
N LYS A 108 5.95 9.54 -8.20
CA LYS A 108 5.40 10.37 -7.12
C LYS A 108 5.16 11.81 -7.57
N ASN A 109 6.11 12.41 -8.28
CA ASN A 109 5.97 13.79 -8.75
C ASN A 109 4.81 13.94 -9.74
N ILE A 110 4.61 12.97 -10.63
CA ILE A 110 3.48 12.95 -11.56
C ILE A 110 2.15 12.83 -10.78
N LEU A 111 2.08 11.97 -9.77
CA LEU A 111 0.90 11.82 -8.92
C LEU A 111 0.56 13.13 -8.18
N LEU A 112 1.56 13.79 -7.61
CA LEU A 112 1.39 15.07 -6.92
C LEU A 112 0.92 16.17 -7.89
N TYR A 113 1.47 16.19 -9.10
CA TYR A 113 1.05 17.13 -10.13
C TYR A 113 -0.40 16.90 -10.55
N ASP A 114 -0.78 15.65 -10.81
CA ASP A 114 -2.17 15.28 -11.16
C ASP A 114 -3.15 15.64 -10.02
N GLN A 115 -2.74 15.44 -8.76
CA GLN A 115 -3.55 15.82 -7.60
C GLN A 115 -3.67 17.36 -7.47
N SER A 116 -2.65 18.12 -7.87
CA SER A 116 -2.70 19.58 -7.85
C SER A 116 -3.63 20.17 -8.93
N LEU A 117 -3.75 19.48 -10.06
CA LEU A 117 -4.67 19.83 -11.15
C LEU A 117 -6.12 19.52 -10.81
N ALA A 118 -6.37 18.56 -9.91
CA ALA A 118 -7.72 18.29 -9.44
C ALA A 118 -8.29 19.58 -8.82
N PRO A 119 -9.49 20.02 -9.22
CA PRO A 119 -10.09 21.22 -8.66
C PRO A 119 -10.25 20.98 -7.17
N LYS A 120 -9.48 21.71 -6.36
CA LYS A 120 -9.71 21.74 -4.92
C LYS A 120 -11.11 22.29 -4.75
N LEU A 121 -12.04 21.43 -4.33
CA LEU A 121 -13.36 21.85 -3.87
C LEU A 121 -13.10 22.81 -2.72
N SER A 122 -13.08 24.11 -3.04
CA SER A 122 -13.03 25.12 -2.01
C SER A 122 -14.36 25.03 -1.28
N VAL A 123 -14.31 25.16 0.05
CA VAL A 123 -15.53 25.42 0.80
C VAL A 123 -16.17 26.64 0.14
N VAL A 124 -17.37 26.45 -0.43
CA VAL A 124 -18.14 27.54 -1.03
C VAL A 124 -18.43 28.52 0.09
N ARG A 125 -17.60 29.57 0.19
CA ARG A 125 -17.87 30.67 1.11
C ARG A 125 -19.00 31.48 0.47
N PRO A 126 -20.15 31.66 1.14
CA PRO A 126 -21.18 32.55 0.63
C PRO A 126 -20.54 33.92 0.37
N GLN A 127 -20.66 34.42 -0.86
CA GLN A 127 -20.00 35.68 -1.27
C GLN A 127 -20.56 36.89 -0.51
N LYS A 128 -21.80 36.79 -0.02
CA LYS A 128 -22.41 37.81 0.83
C LYS A 128 -22.08 37.55 2.29
N LYS A 129 -21.43 38.51 2.94
CA LYS A 129 -21.12 38.48 4.39
C LYS A 129 -22.38 38.32 5.24
N ASP A 130 -23.50 38.89 4.80
CA ASP A 130 -24.77 38.87 5.52
C ASP A 130 -25.33 37.45 5.71
N LEU A 131 -25.05 36.54 4.78
CA LEU A 131 -25.46 35.13 4.87
C LEU A 131 -24.66 34.35 5.93
N MET A 132 -23.49 34.83 6.35
CA MET A 132 -22.74 34.21 7.46
C MET A 132 -23.27 34.62 8.83
N GLN A 133 -24.07 35.68 8.92
CA GLN A 133 -24.64 36.22 10.17
C GLN A 133 -26.13 35.93 10.29
N LEU A 134 -26.65 35.02 9.47
CA LEU A 134 -28.07 34.71 9.43
C LEU A 134 -28.41 33.77 10.59
N GLU A 135 -28.96 34.33 11.66
CA GLU A 135 -29.57 33.54 12.73
C GLU A 135 -30.91 32.99 12.20
N VAL A 136 -30.97 31.67 12.03
CA VAL A 136 -32.19 31.00 11.61
C VAL A 136 -33.08 30.85 12.83
N GLU A 137 -34.23 31.52 12.83
CA GLU A 137 -35.23 31.30 13.87
C GLU A 137 -35.72 29.84 13.82
N PRO A 138 -35.79 29.16 14.98
CA PRO A 138 -36.27 27.78 15.01
C PRO A 138 -37.73 27.73 14.54
N ILE A 139 -37.98 26.96 13.47
CA ILE A 139 -39.35 26.67 13.03
C ILE A 139 -40.09 25.97 14.18
N ASP A 140 -41.31 26.42 14.46
CA ASP A 140 -42.17 25.76 15.43
C ASP A 140 -42.62 24.38 14.90
N LEU A 141 -42.15 23.32 15.56
CA LEU A 141 -42.39 21.93 15.18
C LEU A 141 -43.72 21.37 15.72
N THR A 142 -44.47 22.15 16.51
CA THR A 142 -45.73 21.68 17.12
C THR A 142 -46.77 21.20 16.11
N GLN A 143 -46.72 21.68 14.86
CA GLN A 143 -47.58 21.19 13.78
C GLN A 143 -47.26 19.74 13.39
N TYR A 144 -45.99 19.38 13.34
CA TYR A 144 -45.55 18.02 13.03
C TYR A 144 -45.89 17.05 14.17
N ASP A 145 -45.75 17.49 15.42
CA ASP A 145 -46.12 16.69 16.59
C ASP A 145 -47.60 16.32 16.62
N ARG A 146 -48.48 17.24 16.18
CA ARG A 146 -49.93 16.97 16.06
C ARG A 146 -50.24 15.93 14.98
N LEU A 147 -49.54 16.00 13.85
CA LEU A 147 -49.70 15.02 12.77
C LEU A 147 -49.21 13.62 13.17
N LEU A 148 -48.18 13.54 14.02
CA LEU A 148 -47.68 12.27 14.55
C LEU A 148 -48.63 11.66 15.58
N LYS A 149 -49.23 12.47 16.46
CA LYS A 149 -50.19 12.00 17.48
C LYS A 149 -51.55 11.59 16.93
N ALA A 150 -51.96 12.09 15.76
CA ALA A 150 -53.23 11.72 15.13
C ALA A 150 -53.21 10.33 14.46
N LYS A 151 -52.08 9.62 14.52
CA LYS A 151 -51.87 8.32 13.87
C LYS A 151 -51.80 7.14 14.86
N GLU A 152 -51.96 7.43 16.16
CA GLU A 152 -52.21 6.45 17.24
C GLU A 152 -53.73 6.34 17.49
#